data_AF-A0AA39Y7K5-F1
#
_entry.id   AF-A0AA39Y7K5-F1
#
_cell.length_a   1.000
_cell.length_b   1.000
_cell.length_c   1.000
_cell.angle_alpha   90.00
_cell.angle_beta   90.00
_cell.angle_gamma   90.00
#
_symmetry.space_group_name_H-M   'P 1'
#
loop_
_entity.id
_entity.type
_entity.pdbx_description
1 polymer ?
#
loop_
_entity_poly.entity_id
_entity_poly.type
_entity_poly.pdbx_seq_one_letter_code
_entity_poly.pdbx_strand_id
1 'polypeptide(L)'
;MVEKCPGFNGNPDLYGLGIRLGVYSQWFSSWLTNTCNPSAAAANHDANSIFLLALLIGISVAVSNDAIRPVEAYVMLHICFGFIFTVLSLLGVRVYFLTPRTLSEFLCHVRVKREALRGSVRGRIQAVQTAFRHFQEWLRSRGEDNGEKEPQQQEEGHQDNRRASVASMAVIGRNTICGKLVRNLRQMPDASLPASTLGLVRASTIEFTSDAVSFLKHPSLSWSGVAWRSAVLIYLIGLNLWFWWSPWLIDKVSESTGGKACAPSIFFFGHQHITGSLLDFFRSVSVILAIPALWLCWIILSAAFAVWKFVLGFLARWLVITALERISPGMWDNLYDGTKFAIGLCLTPFMLWDNIWPYVVIDGFLGSPVLLHGIYSFWTIESGDLPGWSDLWKPFISFMSRGTDLSSGAARTPGGRLEEKKQASIP
;
A
#
# COMPACT_ATOMS: atom_id res chain seq x y z
N MET A 1 -49.06 -0.24 36.11
CA MET A 1 -48.84 -1.55 35.44
C MET A 1 -48.14 -1.25 34.14
N VAL A 2 -46.95 -1.81 33.89
CA VAL A 2 -46.25 -1.63 32.62
C VAL A 2 -46.94 -2.52 31.59
N GLU A 3 -47.61 -1.91 30.60
CA GLU A 3 -48.24 -2.63 29.49
C GLU A 3 -47.13 -3.42 28.78
N LYS A 4 -47.23 -4.76 28.79
CA LYS A 4 -46.22 -5.64 28.20
C LYS A 4 -46.30 -5.48 26.69
N CYS A 5 -45.22 -5.00 26.08
CA CYS A 5 -45.17 -4.79 24.64
C CYS A 5 -45.40 -6.12 23.89
N PRO A 6 -46.20 -6.13 22.82
CA PRO A 6 -46.38 -7.33 22.02
C PRO A 6 -45.02 -7.75 21.43
N GLY A 7 -44.70 -9.04 21.50
CA GLY A 7 -43.52 -9.58 20.84
C GLY A 7 -43.63 -9.38 19.31
N PHE A 8 -42.49 -9.22 18.64
CA PHE A 8 -42.45 -9.19 17.18
C PHE A 8 -41.93 -10.53 16.65
N ASN A 9 -42.43 -10.94 15.48
CA ASN A 9 -41.88 -12.08 14.76
C ASN A 9 -40.65 -11.61 13.98
N GLY A 10 -39.48 -12.15 14.31
CA GLY A 10 -38.24 -11.83 13.60
C GLY A 10 -38.21 -12.46 12.20
N ASN A 11 -37.43 -11.88 11.30
CA ASN A 11 -37.17 -12.44 9.98
C ASN A 11 -36.33 -13.73 10.12
N PRO A 12 -36.91 -14.91 9.79
CA PRO A 12 -36.21 -16.18 9.91
C PRO A 12 -35.03 -16.31 8.94
N ASP A 13 -35.01 -15.54 7.85
CA ASP A 13 -33.96 -15.58 6.82
C ASP A 13 -32.70 -14.80 7.22
N LEU A 14 -32.78 -13.98 8.28
CA LEU A 14 -31.64 -13.20 8.77
C LEU A 14 -31.14 -13.74 10.09
N TYR A 15 -32.06 -14.07 11.00
CA TYR A 15 -31.69 -14.52 12.34
C TYR A 15 -32.47 -15.76 12.80
N GLY A 16 -32.84 -16.63 11.85
CA GLY A 16 -33.42 -17.95 12.14
C GLY A 16 -32.42 -18.93 12.75
N LEU A 17 -32.95 -20.07 13.21
CA LEU A 17 -32.17 -21.09 13.93
C LEU A 17 -30.96 -21.59 13.11
N GLY A 18 -31.13 -21.82 11.80
CA GLY A 18 -30.07 -22.31 10.93
C GLY A 18 -28.88 -21.34 10.82
N ILE A 19 -29.15 -20.04 10.65
CA ILE A 19 -28.09 -19.03 10.57
C ILE A 19 -27.35 -18.91 11.90
N ARG A 20 -28.07 -18.94 13.04
CA ARG A 20 -27.44 -18.91 14.36
C ARG A 20 -26.51 -20.09 14.57
N LEU A 21 -27.00 -21.31 14.28
CA LEU A 21 -26.19 -22.52 14.38
C LEU A 21 -24.97 -22.46 13.44
N GLY A 22 -25.15 -21.97 12.22
CA GLY A 22 -24.04 -21.75 11.28
C GLY A 22 -23.01 -20.76 11.80
N VAL A 23 -23.44 -19.60 12.27
CA VAL A 23 -22.59 -18.57 12.89
C VAL A 23 -21.81 -19.14 14.07
N TYR A 24 -22.47 -19.78 15.03
CA TYR A 24 -21.81 -20.28 16.24
C TYR A 24 -20.88 -21.45 15.95
N SER A 25 -21.27 -22.36 15.04
CA SER A 25 -20.42 -23.46 14.62
C SER A 25 -19.17 -22.96 13.88
N GLN A 26 -19.33 -21.98 12.98
CA GLN A 26 -18.23 -21.35 12.28
C GLN A 26 -17.30 -20.59 13.25
N TRP A 27 -17.88 -19.89 14.22
CA TRP A 27 -17.13 -19.19 15.26
C TRP A 27 -16.31 -20.18 16.11
N PHE A 28 -16.94 -21.25 16.58
CA PHE A 28 -16.29 -22.28 17.38
C PHE A 28 -15.21 -23.03 16.61
N SER A 29 -15.50 -23.46 15.37
CA SER A 29 -14.54 -24.08 14.45
C SER A 29 -13.34 -23.18 14.22
N SER A 30 -13.58 -21.89 14.05
CA SER A 30 -12.51 -20.91 13.87
C SER A 30 -11.65 -20.71 15.10
N TRP A 31 -12.28 -20.68 16.27
CA TRP A 31 -11.56 -20.63 17.53
C TRP A 31 -10.69 -21.87 17.74
N LEU A 32 -11.23 -23.07 17.47
CA LEU A 32 -10.48 -24.32 17.53
C LEU A 32 -9.32 -24.33 16.53
N THR A 33 -9.54 -23.93 15.28
CA THR A 33 -8.51 -23.90 14.24
C THR A 33 -7.39 -22.93 14.62
N ASN A 34 -7.74 -21.71 15.06
CA ASN A 34 -6.75 -20.72 15.47
C ASN A 34 -5.91 -21.17 16.68
N THR A 35 -6.47 -22.02 17.55
CA THR A 35 -5.81 -22.48 18.78
C THR A 35 -5.01 -23.77 18.54
N CYS A 36 -5.59 -24.75 17.84
CA CYS A 36 -5.04 -26.09 17.71
C CYS A 36 -4.23 -26.28 16.43
N ASN A 37 -4.53 -25.54 15.36
CA ASN A 37 -3.82 -25.65 14.08
C ASN A 37 -3.63 -24.27 13.39
N PRO A 38 -2.67 -23.46 13.87
CA PRO A 38 -2.36 -22.16 13.28
C PRO A 38 -1.99 -22.21 11.78
N SER A 39 -1.50 -23.35 11.29
CA SER A 39 -1.16 -23.52 9.87
C SER A 39 -2.40 -23.50 8.97
N ALA A 40 -3.54 -23.99 9.46
CA ALA A 40 -4.83 -23.97 8.77
C ALA A 40 -5.62 -22.66 9.00
N ALA A 41 -5.14 -21.76 9.86
CA ALA A 41 -5.84 -20.52 10.20
C ALA A 41 -6.07 -19.62 8.98
N ALA A 42 -5.15 -19.63 8.00
CA ALA A 42 -5.28 -18.83 6.79
C ALA A 42 -6.52 -19.20 5.97
N ALA A 43 -6.68 -20.48 5.63
CA ALA A 43 -7.86 -20.97 4.90
C ALA A 43 -9.16 -20.71 5.68
N ASN A 44 -9.11 -20.86 7.00
CA ASN A 44 -10.25 -20.56 7.86
C ASN A 44 -10.60 -19.06 7.90
N HIS A 45 -9.61 -18.16 7.89
CA HIS A 45 -9.84 -16.73 7.78
C HIS A 45 -10.47 -16.34 6.44
N ASP A 46 -10.07 -16.99 5.34
CA ASP A 46 -10.64 -16.75 4.02
C ASP A 46 -12.13 -17.16 4.01
N ALA A 47 -12.45 -18.37 4.48
CA ALA A 47 -13.85 -18.83 4.62
C ALA A 47 -14.69 -17.90 5.49
N ASN A 48 -14.15 -17.48 6.65
CA ASN A 48 -14.83 -16.52 7.53
C ASN A 48 -15.06 -15.16 6.87
N SER A 49 -14.11 -14.68 6.08
CA SER A 49 -14.24 -13.38 5.41
C SER A 49 -15.31 -13.40 4.32
N ILE A 50 -15.42 -14.50 3.57
CA ILE A 50 -16.48 -14.72 2.57
C ILE A 50 -17.83 -14.80 3.26
N PHE A 51 -17.93 -15.59 4.33
CA PHE A 51 -19.14 -15.70 5.13
C PHE A 51 -19.58 -14.34 5.71
N LEU A 52 -18.64 -13.58 6.26
CA LEU A 52 -18.89 -12.25 6.80
C LEU A 52 -19.38 -11.27 5.73
N LEU A 53 -18.75 -11.29 4.55
CA LEU A 53 -19.20 -10.47 3.43
C LEU A 53 -20.63 -10.84 2.99
N ALA A 54 -20.96 -12.14 2.92
CA ALA A 54 -22.30 -12.59 2.58
C ALA A 54 -23.34 -12.10 3.60
N LEU A 55 -23.02 -12.12 4.91
CA LEU A 55 -23.87 -11.54 5.94
C LEU A 55 -24.07 -10.03 5.76
N LEU A 56 -23.01 -9.28 5.46
CA LEU A 56 -23.10 -7.83 5.24
C LEU A 56 -23.99 -7.48 4.03
N ILE A 57 -23.87 -8.24 2.95
CA ILE A 57 -24.73 -8.09 1.76
C ILE A 57 -26.18 -8.43 2.13
N GLY A 58 -26.41 -9.53 2.86
CA GLY A 58 -27.74 -9.94 3.32
C GLY A 58 -28.41 -8.87 4.18
N ILE A 59 -27.69 -8.28 5.14
CA ILE A 59 -28.19 -7.15 5.94
C ILE A 59 -28.53 -5.98 5.01
N SER A 60 -27.64 -5.60 4.10
CA SER A 60 -27.86 -4.44 3.22
C SER A 60 -29.09 -4.61 2.33
N VAL A 61 -29.27 -5.78 1.73
CA VAL A 61 -30.44 -6.13 0.91
C VAL A 61 -31.72 -6.16 1.75
N ALA A 62 -31.66 -6.71 2.96
CA ALA A 62 -32.83 -6.76 3.82
C ALA A 62 -33.25 -5.37 4.30
N VAL A 63 -32.29 -4.48 4.58
CA VAL A 63 -32.61 -3.08 4.93
C VAL A 63 -33.16 -2.34 3.71
N SER A 64 -32.61 -2.53 2.51
CA SER A 64 -33.13 -1.87 1.30
C SER A 64 -34.56 -2.27 0.96
N ASN A 65 -34.96 -3.50 1.31
CA ASN A 65 -36.30 -4.02 1.09
C ASN A 65 -37.25 -3.81 2.29
N ASP A 66 -36.82 -3.08 3.33
CA ASP A 66 -37.54 -2.91 4.60
C ASP A 66 -37.98 -4.25 5.24
N ALA A 67 -37.23 -5.32 4.98
CA ALA A 67 -37.53 -6.70 5.38
C ALA A 67 -36.91 -7.07 6.74
N ILE A 68 -36.22 -6.13 7.39
CA ILE A 68 -35.51 -6.33 8.65
C ILE A 68 -35.88 -5.25 9.65
N ARG A 69 -36.04 -5.59 10.93
CA ARG A 69 -36.21 -4.60 12.00
C ARG A 69 -34.85 -4.08 12.49
N PRO A 70 -34.75 -2.83 12.99
CA PRO A 70 -33.48 -2.28 13.45
C PRO A 70 -32.75 -3.13 14.51
N VAL A 71 -33.50 -3.78 15.40
CA VAL A 71 -32.94 -4.69 16.42
C VAL A 71 -32.27 -5.91 15.81
N GLU A 72 -32.78 -6.43 14.70
CA GLU A 72 -32.20 -7.57 13.99
C GLU A 72 -30.92 -7.15 13.27
N ALA A 73 -30.95 -6.00 12.59
CA ALA A 73 -29.75 -5.41 11.96
C ALA A 73 -28.64 -5.18 12.99
N TYR A 74 -28.99 -4.66 14.18
CA TYR A 74 -28.07 -4.46 15.28
C TYR A 74 -27.41 -5.76 15.75
N VAL A 75 -28.20 -6.82 15.98
CA VAL A 75 -27.69 -8.13 16.40
C VAL A 75 -26.76 -8.72 15.34
N MET A 76 -27.13 -8.60 14.06
CA MET A 76 -26.31 -9.09 12.95
C MET A 76 -24.99 -8.31 12.84
N LEU A 77 -25.01 -6.97 12.96
CA LEU A 77 -23.79 -6.17 13.03
C LEU A 77 -22.90 -6.56 14.22
N HIS A 78 -23.49 -6.85 15.38
CA HIS A 78 -22.73 -7.32 16.55
C HIS A 78 -22.05 -8.66 16.30
N ILE A 79 -22.74 -9.60 15.65
CA ILE A 79 -22.14 -10.86 15.24
C ILE A 79 -20.97 -10.61 14.28
N CYS A 80 -21.14 -9.72 13.30
CA CYS A 80 -20.08 -9.35 12.37
C CYS A 80 -18.85 -8.76 13.08
N PHE A 81 -19.05 -7.83 14.02
CA PHE A 81 -17.95 -7.30 14.85
C PHE A 81 -17.34 -8.38 15.75
N GLY A 82 -18.16 -9.28 16.28
CA GLY A 82 -17.72 -10.45 17.05
C GLY A 82 -16.73 -11.30 16.25
N PHE A 83 -17.00 -11.57 14.97
CA PHE A 83 -16.06 -12.26 14.08
C PHE A 83 -14.73 -11.50 13.97
N ILE A 84 -14.76 -10.20 13.68
CA ILE A 84 -13.55 -9.38 13.52
C ILE A 84 -12.70 -9.34 14.79
N PHE A 85 -13.31 -9.08 15.95
CA PHE A 85 -12.55 -8.91 17.20
C PHE A 85 -12.09 -10.23 17.80
N THR A 86 -12.80 -11.33 17.51
CA THR A 86 -12.43 -12.62 18.05
C THR A 86 -11.67 -13.47 17.03
N VAL A 87 -12.32 -14.01 16.01
CA VAL A 87 -11.74 -15.06 15.18
C VAL A 87 -11.01 -14.58 13.92
N LEU A 88 -11.36 -13.41 13.39
CA LEU A 88 -10.86 -12.92 12.11
C LEU A 88 -9.80 -11.82 12.32
N SER A 89 -8.54 -12.23 12.51
CA SER A 89 -7.45 -11.28 12.65
C SER A 89 -7.05 -10.70 11.29
N LEU A 90 -7.09 -9.37 11.14
CA LEU A 90 -6.72 -8.67 9.90
C LEU A 90 -5.28 -8.97 9.49
N LEU A 91 -4.37 -8.86 10.46
CA LEU A 91 -2.92 -9.02 10.27
C LEU A 91 -2.39 -10.35 10.83
N GLY A 92 -3.24 -11.15 11.48
CA GLY A 92 -2.80 -12.37 12.17
C GLY A 92 -2.11 -12.10 13.51
N VAL A 93 -2.14 -10.85 14.00
CA VAL A 93 -1.58 -10.45 15.31
C VAL A 93 -2.08 -11.36 16.43
N ARG A 94 -3.36 -11.75 16.40
CA ARG A 94 -3.93 -12.65 17.41
C ARG A 94 -3.26 -14.02 17.42
N VAL A 95 -2.88 -14.56 16.26
CA VAL A 95 -2.24 -15.88 16.16
C VAL A 95 -0.91 -15.89 16.92
N TYR A 96 -0.18 -14.76 16.94
CA TYR A 96 1.04 -14.61 17.74
C TYR A 96 0.78 -14.62 19.26
N PHE A 97 -0.36 -14.09 19.71
CA PHE A 97 -0.69 -14.00 21.14
C PHE A 97 -1.28 -15.30 21.73
N LEU A 98 -1.75 -16.23 20.89
CA LEU A 98 -2.36 -17.46 21.38
C LEU A 98 -1.35 -18.45 21.97
N THR A 99 -0.07 -18.36 21.60
CA THR A 99 0.99 -19.23 22.15
C THR A 99 2.13 -18.39 22.75
N PRO A 100 2.58 -18.67 23.99
CA PRO A 100 3.69 -17.92 24.60
C PRO A 100 4.98 -17.96 23.78
N ARG A 101 5.24 -19.07 23.09
CA ARG A 101 6.41 -19.24 22.19
C ARG A 101 6.36 -18.24 21.03
N THR A 102 5.26 -18.17 20.31
CA THR A 102 5.10 -17.26 19.15
C THR A 102 5.15 -15.79 19.57
N LEU A 103 4.67 -15.45 20.77
CA LEU A 103 4.79 -14.10 21.31
C LEU A 103 6.26 -13.72 21.53
N SER A 104 7.06 -14.61 22.12
CA SER A 104 8.49 -14.36 22.33
C SER A 104 9.26 -14.19 21.01
N GLU A 105 8.93 -15.00 19.99
CA GLU A 105 9.50 -14.90 18.65
C GLU A 105 9.11 -13.59 17.96
N PHE A 106 7.85 -13.17 18.08
CA PHE A 106 7.35 -11.90 17.58
C PHE A 106 8.06 -10.73 18.26
N LEU A 107 8.16 -10.73 19.59
CA LEU A 107 8.86 -9.67 20.34
C LEU A 107 10.35 -9.61 19.97
N CYS A 108 11.00 -10.76 19.77
CA CYS A 108 12.37 -10.82 19.28
C CYS A 108 12.48 -10.22 17.88
N HIS A 109 11.59 -10.58 16.95
CA HIS A 109 11.56 -10.03 15.59
C HIS A 109 11.33 -8.52 15.59
N VAL A 110 10.38 -8.03 16.38
CA VAL A 110 10.10 -6.59 16.53
C VAL A 110 11.32 -5.87 17.09
N ARG A 111 11.99 -6.44 18.09
CA ARG A 111 13.20 -5.85 18.68
C ARG A 111 14.34 -5.78 17.66
N VAL A 112 14.62 -6.88 16.95
CA VAL A 112 15.69 -6.94 15.93
C VAL A 112 15.39 -5.98 14.79
N LYS A 113 14.17 -5.96 14.24
CA LYS A 113 13.79 -5.02 13.18
C LYS A 113 13.79 -3.57 13.64
N ARG A 114 13.41 -3.29 14.89
CA ARG A 114 13.48 -1.94 15.45
C ARG A 114 14.92 -1.43 15.48
N GLU A 115 15.87 -2.26 15.90
CA GLU A 115 17.29 -1.87 15.90
C GLU A 115 17.86 -1.75 14.47
N ALA A 116 17.46 -2.63 13.55
CA ALA A 116 17.83 -2.52 12.14
C ALA A 116 17.29 -1.24 11.50
N LEU A 117 16.01 -0.91 11.75
CA LEU A 117 15.38 0.32 11.28
C LEU A 117 16.07 1.55 11.88
N ARG A 118 16.36 1.51 13.19
CA ARG A 118 17.08 2.59 13.87
C ARG A 118 18.49 2.79 13.29
N GLY A 119 19.20 1.71 12.99
CA GLY A 119 20.50 1.73 12.32
C GLY A 119 20.41 2.31 10.91
N SER A 120 19.43 1.86 10.11
CA SER A 120 19.19 2.36 8.74
C SER A 120 18.85 3.85 8.72
N VAL A 121 17.96 4.30 9.61
CA VAL A 121 17.61 5.70 9.76
C VAL A 121 18.82 6.53 10.16
N ARG A 122 19.63 6.06 11.12
CA ARG A 122 20.86 6.75 11.53
C ARG A 122 21.87 6.86 10.39
N GLY A 123 22.10 5.78 9.65
CA GLY A 123 23.00 5.77 8.50
C GLY A 123 22.55 6.72 7.38
N ARG A 124 21.24 6.81 7.12
CA ARG A 124 20.69 7.76 6.15
C ARG A 124 20.82 9.21 6.62
N ILE A 125 20.57 9.48 7.90
CA ILE A 125 20.80 10.82 8.47
C ILE A 125 22.27 11.21 8.32
N GLN A 126 23.20 10.28 8.59
CA GLN A 126 24.63 10.52 8.40
C GLN A 126 25.01 10.75 6.93
N ALA A 127 24.44 9.98 6.00
CA ALA A 127 24.67 10.18 4.57
C ALA A 127 24.15 11.55 4.08
N VAL A 128 22.96 11.95 4.52
CA VAL A 128 22.39 13.28 4.22
C VAL A 128 23.25 14.38 4.83
N GLN A 129 23.69 14.23 6.08
CA GLN A 129 24.59 15.18 6.73
C GLN A 129 25.94 15.28 6.01
N THR A 130 26.48 14.18 5.52
CA THR A 130 27.75 14.14 4.77
C THR A 130 27.59 14.79 3.39
N ALA A 131 26.52 14.47 2.66
CA ALA A 131 26.20 15.12 1.39
C ALA A 131 25.98 16.62 1.54
N PHE A 132 25.28 17.03 2.61
CA PHE A 132 25.07 18.44 2.93
C PHE A 132 26.39 19.16 3.23
N ARG A 133 27.31 18.50 3.94
CA ARG A 133 28.65 19.04 4.21
C ARG A 133 29.44 19.26 2.91
N HIS A 134 29.48 18.25 2.02
CA HIS A 134 30.15 18.39 0.72
C HIS A 134 29.50 19.47 -0.16
N PHE A 135 28.18 19.61 -0.10
CA PHE A 135 27.49 20.69 -0.80
C PHE A 135 27.87 22.07 -0.25
N GLN A 136 27.98 22.21 1.08
CA GLN A 136 28.44 23.46 1.70
C GLN A 136 29.90 23.78 1.36
N GLU A 137 30.78 22.77 1.33
CA GLU A 137 32.18 22.93 0.90
C GLU A 137 32.27 23.36 -0.57
N TRP A 138 31.48 22.74 -1.44
CA TRP A 138 31.39 23.12 -2.84
C TRP A 138 30.91 24.57 -3.02
N LEU A 139 29.87 25.00 -2.28
CA LEU A 139 29.41 26.39 -2.30
C LEU A 139 30.49 27.37 -1.83
N ARG A 140 31.25 27.02 -0.79
CA ARG A 140 32.35 27.86 -0.28
C ARG A 140 33.46 28.02 -1.32
N SER A 141 33.84 26.95 -2.02
CA SER A 141 34.86 27.00 -3.08
C SER A 141 34.50 27.93 -4.24
N ARG A 142 33.20 28.06 -4.56
CA ARG A 142 32.72 29.00 -5.59
C ARG A 142 32.68 30.47 -5.15
N GLY A 143 32.68 30.73 -3.85
CA GLY A 143 32.70 32.09 -3.31
C GLY A 143 34.07 32.75 -3.46
N GLU A 144 35.14 31.97 -3.37
CA GLU A 144 36.53 32.48 -3.41
C GLU A 144 36.99 32.80 -4.84
N ASP A 145 36.55 32.05 -5.85
CA ASP A 145 36.95 32.27 -7.26
C ASP A 145 36.40 33.55 -7.92
N ASN A 146 35.46 34.26 -7.27
CA ASN A 146 34.91 35.51 -7.80
C ASN A 146 35.54 36.78 -7.19
N GLY A 147 36.52 36.64 -6.28
CA GLY A 147 37.10 37.75 -5.51
C GLY A 147 38.32 38.44 -6.13
N GLU A 148 39.02 37.82 -7.08
CA GLU A 148 40.27 38.37 -7.64
C GLU A 148 40.24 38.37 -9.16
N LYS A 149 39.70 39.47 -9.71
CA LYS A 149 40.13 40.09 -10.97
C LYS A 149 39.39 41.42 -11.09
N GLU A 150 39.87 42.43 -10.35
CA GLU A 150 39.68 43.80 -10.79
C GLU A 150 40.33 43.94 -12.16
N PRO A 151 39.58 44.28 -13.21
CA PRO A 151 40.19 44.63 -14.48
C PRO A 151 40.89 45.97 -14.30
N GLN A 152 42.23 45.95 -14.30
CA GLN A 152 43.00 47.16 -14.60
C GLN A 152 42.49 47.72 -15.92
N GLN A 153 41.93 48.93 -15.82
CA GLN A 153 41.54 49.76 -16.95
C GLN A 153 42.76 49.94 -17.85
N GLN A 154 42.76 49.27 -19.00
CA GLN A 154 43.59 49.65 -20.13
C GLN A 154 42.68 50.33 -21.15
N GLU A 155 42.83 51.65 -21.16
CA GLU A 155 42.27 52.61 -22.08
C GLU A 155 42.93 52.40 -23.44
N GLU A 156 42.17 52.00 -24.47
CA GLU A 156 42.50 52.30 -25.86
C GLU A 156 41.26 52.11 -26.75
N GLY A 157 40.81 53.21 -27.34
CA GLY A 157 39.68 53.25 -28.25
C GLY A 157 40.05 52.81 -29.66
N HIS A 158 39.07 52.25 -30.40
CA HIS A 158 38.74 52.68 -31.76
C HIS A 158 37.48 51.93 -32.25
N GLN A 159 36.42 52.69 -32.52
CA GLN A 159 35.57 52.66 -33.72
C GLN A 159 35.67 51.40 -34.62
N ASP A 160 34.59 50.62 -34.79
CA ASP A 160 33.70 50.75 -35.95
C ASP A 160 32.53 49.74 -35.97
N ASN A 161 31.59 50.06 -36.85
CA ASN A 161 30.19 49.71 -36.92
C ASN A 161 29.86 48.31 -37.52
N ARG A 162 28.62 47.86 -37.24
CA ARG A 162 27.76 46.93 -38.03
C ARG A 162 28.20 45.47 -38.19
N ARG A 163 27.52 44.59 -37.43
CA ARG A 163 26.68 43.47 -37.94
C ARG A 163 26.04 42.70 -36.77
N ALA A 164 24.94 43.25 -36.25
CA ALA A 164 23.84 42.42 -35.74
C ALA A 164 22.98 42.09 -36.98
N SER A 165 22.68 40.84 -37.29
CA SER A 165 21.52 40.13 -36.75
C SER A 165 21.46 38.82 -37.53
N VAL A 166 21.65 37.67 -36.86
CA VAL A 166 21.15 36.30 -37.21
C VAL A 166 21.69 35.29 -36.16
N ALA A 167 22.76 35.60 -35.43
CA ALA A 167 23.33 34.67 -34.42
C ALA A 167 22.67 34.68 -33.02
N SER A 168 21.58 35.42 -32.82
CA SER A 168 20.99 35.66 -31.48
C SER A 168 20.00 34.58 -31.01
N MET A 169 19.39 33.79 -31.92
CA MET A 169 18.37 32.80 -31.52
C MET A 169 18.93 31.46 -31.00
N ALA A 170 20.20 31.13 -31.26
CA ALA A 170 20.83 29.92 -30.72
C ALA A 170 21.36 30.08 -29.27
N VAL A 171 21.38 31.30 -28.75
CA VAL A 171 21.95 31.62 -27.43
C VAL A 171 20.88 31.69 -26.33
N ILE A 172 19.61 31.94 -26.70
CA ILE A 172 18.51 32.05 -25.72
C ILE A 172 18.12 30.68 -25.13
N GLY A 173 18.34 29.58 -25.86
CA GLY A 173 18.14 28.22 -25.34
C GLY A 173 19.23 27.73 -24.36
N ARG A 174 20.39 28.42 -24.28
CA ARG A 174 21.52 28.00 -23.42
C ARG A 174 21.49 28.56 -22.00
N ASN A 175 20.70 29.62 -21.76
CA ASN A 175 20.66 30.31 -20.47
C ASN A 175 19.40 30.01 -19.64
N THR A 176 18.49 29.14 -20.12
CA THR A 176 17.41 28.61 -19.30
C THR A 176 17.97 27.75 -18.17
N ILE A 177 17.28 27.74 -17.03
CA ILE A 177 17.63 26.94 -15.84
C ILE A 177 17.86 25.47 -16.22
N CYS A 178 17.11 24.97 -17.19
CA CYS A 178 17.25 23.62 -17.74
C CYS A 178 18.59 23.41 -18.48
N GLY A 179 19.03 24.37 -19.31
CA GLY A 179 20.32 24.29 -20.00
C GLY A 179 21.54 24.35 -19.06
N LYS A 180 21.44 25.11 -17.96
CA LYS A 180 22.45 25.12 -16.89
C LYS A 180 22.46 23.81 -16.09
N LEU A 181 21.30 23.24 -15.78
CA LEU A 181 21.17 21.97 -15.05
C LEU A 181 21.74 20.80 -15.85
N VAL A 182 21.43 20.72 -17.15
CA VAL A 182 21.95 19.68 -18.07
C VAL A 182 23.47 19.78 -18.23
N ARG A 183 24.03 21.00 -18.32
CA ARG A 183 25.49 21.19 -18.41
C ARG A 183 26.21 20.80 -17.11
N ASN A 184 25.61 21.08 -15.96
CA ASN A 184 26.14 20.70 -14.65
C ASN A 184 26.09 19.17 -14.42
N LEU A 185 25.01 18.50 -14.85
CA LEU A 185 24.91 17.04 -14.79
C LEU A 185 25.93 16.35 -15.71
N ARG A 186 26.31 16.98 -16.83
CA ARG A 186 27.34 16.49 -17.77
C ARG A 186 28.77 16.51 -17.25
N GLN A 187 29.04 17.23 -16.15
CA GLN A 187 30.37 17.32 -15.54
C GLN A 187 30.55 16.37 -14.35
N MET A 188 29.55 15.54 -14.01
CA MET A 188 29.77 14.46 -13.06
C MET A 188 30.62 13.36 -13.73
N PRO A 189 31.77 12.95 -13.14
CA PRO A 189 32.59 11.89 -13.70
C PRO A 189 31.84 10.54 -13.67
N ASP A 190 31.85 9.83 -14.79
CA ASP A 190 31.21 8.50 -14.99
C ASP A 190 31.81 7.35 -14.15
N ALA A 191 32.65 7.64 -13.15
CA ALA A 191 33.36 6.63 -12.39
C ALA A 191 32.50 6.08 -11.24
N SER A 192 32.08 4.82 -11.39
CA SER A 192 31.72 3.85 -10.33
C SER A 192 30.27 3.75 -9.79
N LEU A 193 29.26 3.95 -10.64
CA LEU A 193 27.86 3.75 -10.24
C LEU A 193 27.01 2.64 -10.95
N PRO A 194 27.51 1.47 -11.44
CA PRO A 194 26.66 0.62 -12.28
C PRO A 194 26.01 -0.63 -11.65
N ALA A 195 26.34 -1.10 -10.43
CA ALA A 195 25.76 -2.35 -9.90
C ALA A 195 24.99 -2.21 -8.58
N SER A 196 25.35 -1.24 -7.74
CA SER A 196 24.74 -1.05 -6.42
C SER A 196 23.42 -0.27 -6.46
N THR A 197 23.20 0.53 -7.51
CA THR A 197 22.09 1.49 -7.64
C THR A 197 20.78 0.89 -8.13
N LEU A 198 20.82 -0.05 -9.07
CA LEU A 198 19.65 -0.85 -9.43
C LEU A 198 19.20 -1.70 -8.22
N GLY A 199 20.16 -2.22 -7.45
CA GLY A 199 19.92 -2.84 -6.15
C GLY A 199 19.32 -1.87 -5.13
N LEU A 200 19.74 -0.61 -5.11
CA LEU A 200 19.22 0.43 -4.21
C LEU A 200 17.79 0.85 -4.56
N VAL A 201 17.45 0.96 -5.84
CA VAL A 201 16.08 1.26 -6.30
C VAL A 201 15.14 0.08 -6.00
N ARG A 202 15.60 -1.15 -6.26
CA ARG A 202 14.87 -2.39 -5.92
C ARG A 202 14.68 -2.52 -4.40
N ALA A 203 15.71 -2.18 -3.62
CA ALA A 203 15.70 -2.18 -2.17
C ALA A 203 14.82 -1.07 -1.55
N SER A 204 14.67 0.07 -2.23
CA SER A 204 14.07 1.27 -1.62
C SER A 204 12.56 1.41 -1.82
N THR A 205 11.99 0.92 -2.93
CA THR A 205 10.57 1.15 -3.24
C THR A 205 9.69 -0.07 -3.00
N ILE A 206 10.19 -1.28 -3.25
CA ILE A 206 9.38 -2.52 -3.18
C ILE A 206 9.80 -3.40 -2.00
N GLU A 207 11.10 -3.56 -1.74
CA GLU A 207 11.55 -4.33 -0.56
C GLU A 207 11.33 -3.58 0.74
N PHE A 208 11.53 -2.26 0.77
CA PHE A 208 11.38 -1.47 2.01
C PHE A 208 9.95 -1.48 2.56
N THR A 209 8.91 -1.43 1.72
CA THR A 209 7.52 -1.45 2.17
C THR A 209 7.05 -2.87 2.51
N SER A 210 7.44 -3.87 1.71
CA SER A 210 7.09 -5.25 2.01
C SER A 210 7.80 -5.74 3.28
N ASP A 211 9.11 -5.56 3.41
CA ASP A 211 9.86 -6.11 4.53
C ASP A 211 9.73 -5.29 5.81
N ALA A 212 9.58 -3.97 5.71
CA ALA A 212 9.30 -3.18 6.91
C ALA A 212 7.91 -3.46 7.47
N VAL A 213 6.94 -3.90 6.66
CA VAL A 213 5.56 -4.15 7.13
C VAL A 213 5.26 -5.65 7.23
N SER A 214 6.09 -6.53 6.65
CA SER A 214 5.90 -7.99 6.69
C SER A 214 5.90 -8.57 8.09
N PHE A 215 6.53 -7.91 9.07
CA PHE A 215 6.50 -8.38 10.46
C PHE A 215 5.13 -8.21 11.12
N LEU A 216 4.31 -7.28 10.63
CA LEU A 216 2.96 -7.06 11.17
C LEU A 216 2.03 -8.20 10.78
N LYS A 217 2.28 -8.82 9.63
CA LYS A 217 1.49 -9.89 9.06
C LYS A 217 2.02 -11.25 9.53
N HIS A 218 1.13 -12.18 9.87
CA HIS A 218 1.53 -13.57 10.13
C HIS A 218 2.01 -14.27 8.83
N PRO A 219 3.10 -15.07 8.85
CA PRO A 219 3.70 -15.66 7.64
C PRO A 219 2.74 -16.54 6.82
N SER A 220 1.79 -17.21 7.50
CA SER A 220 0.80 -18.05 6.83
C SER A 220 -0.29 -17.29 6.07
N LEU A 221 -0.40 -15.98 6.28
CA LEU A 221 -1.40 -15.16 5.59
C LEU A 221 -0.86 -14.72 4.22
N SER A 222 -1.75 -14.37 3.29
CA SER A 222 -1.42 -13.70 2.03
C SER A 222 -1.70 -12.19 2.14
N TRP A 223 -0.99 -11.34 1.38
CA TRP A 223 -1.26 -9.89 1.40
C TRP A 223 -2.57 -9.58 0.71
N SER A 224 -2.95 -10.37 -0.30
CA SER A 224 -4.29 -10.35 -0.89
C SER A 224 -5.37 -10.62 0.16
N GLY A 225 -5.19 -11.63 1.02
CA GLY A 225 -6.11 -11.94 2.11
C GLY A 225 -6.19 -10.83 3.15
N VAL A 226 -5.08 -10.13 3.45
CA VAL A 226 -5.11 -8.92 4.30
C VAL A 226 -5.91 -7.80 3.65
N ALA A 227 -5.66 -7.50 2.37
CA ALA A 227 -6.39 -6.46 1.64
C ALA A 227 -7.89 -6.78 1.57
N TRP A 228 -8.24 -8.03 1.26
CA TRP A 228 -9.62 -8.52 1.23
C TRP A 228 -10.32 -8.36 2.58
N ARG A 229 -9.72 -8.85 3.67
CA ARG A 229 -10.31 -8.73 5.01
C ARG A 229 -10.44 -7.27 5.46
N SER A 230 -9.48 -6.43 5.07
CA SER A 230 -9.55 -4.99 5.33
C SER A 230 -10.72 -4.34 4.57
N ALA A 231 -10.96 -4.73 3.32
CA ALA A 231 -12.11 -4.25 2.55
C ALA A 231 -13.44 -4.68 3.21
N VAL A 232 -13.55 -5.93 3.67
CA VAL A 232 -14.74 -6.41 4.40
C VAL A 232 -14.93 -5.63 5.71
N LEU A 233 -13.85 -5.34 6.45
CA LEU A 233 -13.90 -4.51 7.66
C LEU A 233 -14.37 -3.08 7.35
N ILE A 234 -13.83 -2.46 6.31
CA ILE A 234 -14.22 -1.11 5.90
C ILE A 234 -15.71 -1.09 5.54
N TYR A 235 -16.20 -2.12 4.84
CA TYR A 235 -17.62 -2.24 4.53
C TYR A 235 -18.48 -2.40 5.79
N LEU A 236 -18.08 -3.27 6.73
CA LEU A 236 -18.76 -3.42 8.03
C LEU A 236 -18.82 -2.09 8.80
N ILE A 237 -17.71 -1.36 8.86
CA ILE A 237 -17.63 -0.09 9.59
C ILE A 237 -18.47 0.98 8.89
N GLY A 238 -18.43 1.04 7.56
CA GLY A 238 -19.29 1.92 6.77
C GLY A 238 -20.78 1.63 7.00
N LEU A 239 -21.17 0.35 6.98
CA LEU A 239 -22.54 -0.08 7.24
C LEU A 239 -22.97 0.23 8.68
N ASN A 240 -22.08 0.04 9.65
CA ASN A 240 -22.34 0.38 11.05
C ASN A 240 -22.48 1.89 11.26
N LEU A 241 -21.58 2.71 10.67
CA LEU A 241 -21.67 4.16 10.72
C LEU A 241 -22.96 4.66 10.07
N TRP A 242 -23.30 4.10 8.90
CA TRP A 242 -24.56 4.40 8.23
C TRP A 242 -25.76 4.02 9.10
N PHE A 243 -25.79 2.82 9.68
CA PHE A 243 -26.90 2.33 10.51
C PHE A 243 -27.24 3.32 11.65
N TRP A 244 -26.23 3.77 12.41
CA TRP A 244 -26.45 4.66 13.58
C TRP A 244 -26.81 6.12 13.22
N TRP A 245 -26.52 6.55 12.00
CA TRP A 245 -26.87 7.88 11.47
C TRP A 245 -28.03 7.84 10.47
N SER A 246 -28.53 6.66 10.12
CA SER A 246 -29.57 6.53 9.12
C SER A 246 -30.89 7.12 9.63
N PRO A 247 -31.59 7.91 8.81
CA PRO A 247 -32.98 8.29 9.09
C PRO A 247 -33.89 7.07 9.27
N TRP A 248 -33.61 5.99 8.52
CA TRP A 248 -34.33 4.72 8.62
C TRP A 248 -34.42 4.18 10.05
N LEU A 249 -33.32 4.23 10.82
CA LEU A 249 -33.33 3.83 12.23
C LEU A 249 -34.26 4.72 13.06
N ILE A 250 -34.19 6.03 12.86
CA ILE A 250 -34.96 7.03 13.62
C ILE A 250 -36.46 6.86 13.33
N ASP A 251 -36.82 6.70 12.05
CA ASP A 251 -38.20 6.56 11.61
C ASP A 251 -38.83 5.27 12.15
N LYS A 252 -38.11 4.14 12.10
CA LYS A 252 -38.59 2.87 12.63
C LYS A 252 -38.70 2.83 14.14
N VAL A 253 -37.80 3.53 14.86
CA VAL A 253 -37.90 3.68 16.31
C VAL A 253 -39.12 4.55 16.67
N SER A 254 -39.36 5.63 15.91
CA SER A 254 -40.51 6.52 16.10
C SER A 254 -41.84 5.83 15.81
N GLU A 255 -41.93 5.08 14.71
CA GLU A 255 -43.12 4.29 14.32
C GLU A 255 -43.49 3.28 15.41
N SER A 256 -42.50 2.60 15.98
CA SER A 256 -42.71 1.65 17.09
C SER A 256 -43.24 2.31 18.37
N THR A 257 -43.03 3.61 18.55
CA THR A 257 -43.46 4.34 19.75
C THR A 257 -44.85 4.93 19.66
N GLY A 258 -45.60 4.74 18.55
CA GLY A 258 -46.93 5.28 18.21
C GLY A 258 -47.87 5.67 19.37
N GLY A 259 -47.54 6.74 20.09
CA GLY A 259 -48.24 7.24 21.29
C GLY A 259 -48.17 6.36 22.55
N LYS A 260 -47.66 5.13 22.51
CA LYS A 260 -47.55 4.22 23.66
C LYS A 260 -46.09 3.86 23.94
N ALA A 261 -45.71 3.91 25.22
CA ALA A 261 -44.34 3.83 25.75
C ALA A 261 -43.67 2.43 25.63
N CYS A 262 -43.73 1.81 24.46
CA CYS A 262 -43.03 0.56 24.16
C CYS A 262 -41.68 0.85 23.50
N ALA A 263 -40.71 1.26 24.32
CA ALA A 263 -39.34 1.41 23.86
C ALA A 263 -38.74 0.03 23.53
N PRO A 264 -38.18 -0.19 22.33
CA PRO A 264 -37.52 -1.44 21.99
C PRO A 264 -36.40 -1.71 23.01
N SER A 265 -36.42 -2.90 23.59
CA SER A 265 -35.38 -3.35 24.51
C SER A 265 -34.57 -4.49 23.90
N ILE A 266 -33.27 -4.44 24.14
CA ILE A 266 -32.33 -5.47 23.71
C ILE A 266 -31.91 -6.23 24.96
N PHE A 267 -31.90 -7.55 24.87
CA PHE A 267 -31.35 -8.43 25.88
C PHE A 267 -30.01 -8.97 25.40
N PHE A 268 -28.93 -8.34 25.82
CA PHE A 268 -27.57 -8.83 25.54
C PHE A 268 -26.86 -9.23 26.84
N PHE A 269 -26.71 -8.29 27.79
CA PHE A 269 -26.21 -8.53 29.16
C PHE A 269 -27.20 -8.06 30.25
N GLY A 270 -28.42 -7.73 29.84
CA GLY A 270 -29.46 -7.17 30.69
C GLY A 270 -30.55 -6.56 29.81
N HIS A 271 -31.70 -6.25 30.41
CA HIS A 271 -32.77 -5.53 29.74
C HIS A 271 -32.36 -4.06 29.56
N GLN A 272 -31.84 -3.71 28.39
CA GLN A 272 -31.46 -2.33 28.09
C GLN A 272 -32.45 -1.73 27.10
N HIS A 273 -33.05 -0.62 27.50
CA HIS A 273 -33.82 0.21 26.59
C HIS A 273 -32.87 0.99 25.69
N ILE A 274 -33.19 1.07 24.40
CA ILE A 274 -32.48 1.94 23.47
C ILE A 274 -32.89 3.39 23.77
N THR A 275 -32.30 3.98 24.81
CA THR A 275 -32.47 5.38 25.18
C THR A 275 -31.48 6.25 24.39
N GLY A 276 -31.72 7.57 24.38
CA GLY A 276 -30.85 8.52 23.69
C GLY A 276 -29.37 8.41 24.08
N SER A 277 -29.07 8.20 25.37
CA SER A 277 -27.69 8.04 25.83
C SER A 277 -27.00 6.79 25.27
N LEU A 278 -27.73 5.69 25.10
CA LEU A 278 -27.18 4.47 24.51
C LEU A 278 -26.93 4.66 23.00
N LEU A 279 -27.84 5.36 22.32
CA LEU A 279 -27.69 5.73 20.91
C LEU A 279 -26.44 6.61 20.71
N ASP A 280 -26.26 7.62 21.56
CA ASP A 280 -25.10 8.52 21.52
C ASP A 280 -23.80 7.76 21.79
N PHE A 281 -23.81 6.83 22.75
CA PHE A 281 -22.67 5.94 23.01
C PHE A 281 -22.29 5.13 21.77
N PHE A 282 -23.24 4.45 21.12
CA PHE A 282 -22.95 3.64 19.92
C PHE A 282 -22.50 4.49 18.74
N ARG A 283 -23.04 5.71 18.60
CA ARG A 283 -22.54 6.70 17.64
C ARG A 283 -21.07 7.02 17.91
N SER A 284 -20.72 7.43 19.12
CA SER A 284 -19.34 7.73 19.49
C SER A 284 -18.40 6.55 19.23
N VAL A 285 -18.78 5.34 19.65
CA VAL A 285 -17.98 4.12 19.40
C VAL A 285 -17.79 3.86 17.91
N SER A 286 -18.82 4.08 17.09
CA SER A 286 -18.75 3.90 15.64
C SER A 286 -17.77 4.84 14.97
N VAL A 287 -17.71 6.11 15.42
CA VAL A 287 -16.72 7.09 14.93
C VAL A 287 -15.32 6.69 15.35
N ILE A 288 -15.13 6.27 16.61
CA ILE A 288 -13.82 5.82 17.12
C ILE A 288 -13.32 4.62 16.30
N LEU A 289 -14.19 3.65 15.99
CA LEU A 289 -13.84 2.49 15.17
C LEU A 289 -13.56 2.87 13.71
N ALA A 290 -14.19 3.93 13.19
CA ALA A 290 -13.97 4.39 11.82
C ALA A 290 -12.57 4.98 11.60
N ILE A 291 -11.98 5.63 12.59
CA ILE A 291 -10.65 6.27 12.48
C ILE A 291 -9.56 5.28 12.00
N PRO A 292 -9.28 4.16 12.70
CA PRO A 292 -8.24 3.23 12.27
C PRO A 292 -8.59 2.52 10.95
N ALA A 293 -9.87 2.31 10.67
CA ALA A 293 -10.30 1.66 9.43
C ALA A 293 -10.18 2.58 8.21
N LEU A 294 -10.48 3.87 8.35
CA LEU A 294 -10.23 4.88 7.33
C LEU A 294 -8.74 5.04 7.07
N TRP A 295 -7.91 5.01 8.12
CA TRP A 295 -6.46 5.00 7.96
C TRP A 295 -5.95 3.75 7.22
N LEU A 296 -6.49 2.58 7.54
CA LEU A 296 -6.16 1.34 6.82
C LEU A 296 -6.64 1.38 5.36
N CYS A 297 -7.85 1.90 5.12
CA CYS A 297 -8.41 2.13 3.78
C CYS A 297 -7.50 3.05 2.97
N TRP A 298 -7.06 4.14 3.58
CA TRP A 298 -6.13 5.08 2.99
C TRP A 298 -4.82 4.41 2.58
N ILE A 299 -4.23 3.58 3.45
CA ILE A 299 -3.01 2.84 3.13
C ILE A 299 -3.23 1.91 1.94
N ILE A 300 -4.33 1.16 1.92
CA ILE A 300 -4.65 0.22 0.83
C ILE A 300 -4.89 0.97 -0.48
N LEU A 301 -5.66 2.05 -0.45
CA LEU A 301 -5.89 2.91 -1.61
C LEU A 301 -4.59 3.53 -2.11
N SER A 302 -3.72 4.01 -1.20
CA SER A 302 -2.41 4.55 -1.56
C SER A 302 -1.52 3.50 -2.22
N ALA A 303 -1.51 2.27 -1.69
CA ALA A 303 -0.77 1.15 -2.27
C ALA A 303 -1.33 0.75 -3.64
N ALA A 304 -2.66 0.64 -3.77
CA ALA A 304 -3.33 0.35 -5.04
C ALA A 304 -3.04 1.44 -6.08
N PHE A 305 -3.09 2.70 -5.68
CA PHE A 305 -2.76 3.84 -6.53
C PHE A 305 -1.29 3.84 -6.96
N ALA A 306 -0.36 3.45 -6.08
CA ALA A 306 1.04 3.28 -6.44
C ALA A 306 1.24 2.18 -7.49
N VAL A 307 0.58 1.03 -7.34
CA VAL A 307 0.59 -0.05 -8.33
C VAL A 307 -0.03 0.41 -9.65
N TRP A 308 -1.17 1.10 -9.59
CA TRP A 308 -1.83 1.66 -10.76
C TRP A 308 -0.92 2.63 -11.53
N LYS A 309 -0.25 3.55 -10.83
CA LYS A 309 0.74 4.46 -11.43
C LYS A 309 1.86 3.70 -12.13
N PHE A 310 2.40 2.67 -11.47
CA PHE A 310 3.45 1.84 -12.07
C PHE A 310 2.97 1.17 -13.38
N VAL A 311 1.76 0.60 -13.38
CA VAL A 311 1.15 0.01 -14.59
C VAL A 311 0.95 1.05 -15.69
N LEU A 312 0.43 2.23 -15.35
CA LEU A 312 0.23 3.31 -16.31
C LEU A 312 1.56 3.82 -16.90
N GLY A 313 2.63 3.87 -16.10
CA GLY A 313 3.96 4.25 -16.55
C GLY A 313 4.55 3.23 -17.50
N PHE A 314 4.33 1.94 -17.22
CA PHE A 314 4.69 0.86 -18.14
C PHE A 314 3.93 0.93 -19.45
N LEU A 315 2.60 1.13 -19.40
CA LEU A 315 1.77 1.30 -20.60
C LEU A 315 2.23 2.51 -21.44
N ALA A 316 2.50 3.64 -20.80
CA ALA A 316 2.99 4.84 -21.49
C ALA A 316 4.33 4.58 -22.19
N ARG A 317 5.28 3.94 -21.50
CA ARG A 317 6.57 3.57 -22.10
C ARG A 317 6.38 2.61 -23.27
N TRP A 318 5.57 1.57 -23.09
CA TRP A 318 5.28 0.58 -24.13
C TRP A 318 4.67 1.24 -25.37
N LEU A 319 3.70 2.14 -25.20
CA LEU A 319 3.09 2.89 -26.30
C LEU A 319 4.11 3.75 -27.05
N VAL A 320 5.02 4.42 -26.34
CA VAL A 320 6.06 5.25 -26.95
C VAL A 320 7.06 4.42 -27.75
N ILE A 321 7.53 3.31 -27.18
CA ILE A 321 8.46 2.41 -27.87
C ILE A 321 7.79 1.86 -29.12
N THR A 322 6.56 1.35 -29.00
CA THR A 322 5.78 0.84 -30.13
C THR A 322 5.56 1.92 -31.21
N ALA A 323 5.28 3.16 -30.80
CA ALA A 323 5.11 4.28 -31.73
C ALA A 323 6.40 4.63 -32.46
N LEU A 324 7.55 4.65 -31.77
CA LEU A 324 8.85 4.96 -32.38
C LEU A 324 9.34 3.84 -33.29
N GLU A 325 9.18 2.58 -32.88
CA GLU A 325 9.50 1.41 -33.71
C GLU A 325 8.67 1.34 -34.99
N ARG A 326 7.41 1.81 -34.94
CA ARG A 326 6.56 1.94 -36.13
C ARG A 326 7.09 2.98 -37.12
N ILE A 327 7.79 4.01 -36.66
CA ILE A 327 8.39 5.03 -37.53
C ILE A 327 9.70 4.52 -38.12
N SER A 328 10.55 3.88 -37.32
CA SER A 328 11.77 3.20 -37.77
C SER A 328 12.13 2.07 -36.82
N PRO A 329 12.33 0.84 -37.33
CA PRO A 329 12.85 -0.27 -36.52
C PRO A 329 14.17 0.11 -35.84
N GLY A 330 14.30 -0.20 -34.54
CA GLY A 330 15.49 0.12 -33.75
C GLY A 330 15.66 1.61 -33.39
N MET A 331 14.67 2.47 -33.65
CA MET A 331 14.77 3.90 -33.31
C MET A 331 14.96 4.15 -31.82
N TRP A 332 14.25 3.39 -30.98
CA TRP A 332 14.35 3.53 -29.53
C TRP A 332 15.77 3.24 -29.05
N ASP A 333 16.39 2.16 -29.52
CA ASP A 333 17.72 1.74 -29.09
C ASP A 333 18.80 2.72 -29.56
N ASN A 334 18.63 3.30 -30.76
CA ASN A 334 19.52 4.34 -31.30
C ASN A 334 19.35 5.73 -30.66
N LEU A 335 18.32 5.93 -29.83
CA LEU A 335 18.07 7.22 -29.20
C LEU A 335 19.13 7.48 -28.11
N TYR A 336 19.72 8.68 -28.12
CA TYR A 336 20.62 9.10 -27.03
C TYR A 336 19.92 9.03 -25.67
N ASP A 337 20.61 8.55 -24.63
CA ASP A 337 20.00 8.32 -23.31
C ASP A 337 19.43 9.58 -22.67
N GLY A 338 20.01 10.75 -22.95
CA GLY A 338 19.44 12.03 -22.53
C GLY A 338 18.08 12.33 -23.17
N THR A 339 17.84 11.86 -24.39
CA THR A 339 16.54 11.97 -25.07
C THR A 339 15.54 10.97 -24.49
N LYS A 340 15.96 9.72 -24.26
CA LYS A 340 15.12 8.71 -23.56
C LYS A 340 14.70 9.23 -22.19
N PHE A 341 15.63 9.82 -21.45
CA PHE A 341 15.36 10.47 -20.17
C PHE A 341 14.42 11.67 -20.31
N ALA A 342 14.63 12.55 -21.29
CA ALA A 342 13.74 13.70 -21.51
C ALA A 342 12.30 13.28 -21.87
N ILE A 343 12.14 12.27 -22.74
CA ILE A 343 10.84 11.66 -23.06
C ILE A 343 10.22 11.09 -21.78
N GLY A 344 11.01 10.36 -21.00
CA GLY A 344 10.60 9.88 -19.69
C GLY A 344 10.11 11.03 -18.83
N LEU A 345 10.91 12.07 -18.63
CA LEU A 345 10.60 13.23 -17.77
C LEU A 345 9.39 14.04 -18.26
N CYS A 346 9.07 14.03 -19.55
CA CYS A 346 7.87 14.63 -20.14
C CYS A 346 6.60 13.78 -19.98
N LEU A 347 6.74 12.45 -19.84
CA LEU A 347 5.64 11.52 -19.59
C LEU A 347 5.44 11.23 -18.10
N THR A 348 6.50 11.41 -17.32
CA THR A 348 6.49 11.33 -15.86
C THR A 348 5.70 12.45 -15.15
N PRO A 349 5.34 13.63 -15.70
CA PRO A 349 4.46 14.60 -15.04
C PRO A 349 3.05 14.03 -14.82
N PHE A 350 2.60 13.09 -15.67
CA PHE A 350 1.40 12.29 -15.43
C PHE A 350 1.59 11.29 -14.26
N MET A 351 2.83 10.88 -13.97
CA MET A 351 3.19 10.04 -12.81
C MET A 351 3.43 10.87 -11.53
N LEU A 352 3.86 12.13 -11.67
CA LEU A 352 4.27 13.06 -10.61
C LEU A 352 3.15 14.01 -10.15
N TRP A 353 1.90 13.75 -10.54
CA TRP A 353 0.73 14.47 -10.01
C TRP A 353 0.55 14.31 -8.47
N ASP A 354 1.47 13.59 -7.82
CA ASP A 354 1.62 13.43 -6.38
C ASP A 354 1.74 14.76 -5.60
N ASN A 355 2.14 15.87 -6.23
CA ASN A 355 2.20 17.18 -5.55
C ASN A 355 0.83 17.78 -5.16
N ILE A 356 -0.29 17.15 -5.54
CA ILE A 356 -1.65 17.62 -5.17
C ILE A 356 -2.25 16.82 -4.01
N TRP A 357 -1.62 15.73 -3.55
CA TRP A 357 -2.12 14.95 -2.41
C TRP A 357 -1.47 15.42 -1.09
N PRO A 358 -2.12 16.25 -0.26
CA PRO A 358 -1.38 17.16 0.63
C PRO A 358 -0.93 16.57 1.97
N TYR A 359 -1.12 15.27 2.28
CA TYR A 359 -1.05 14.81 3.68
C TYR A 359 -0.53 13.40 3.93
N VAL A 360 0.36 12.87 3.09
CA VAL A 360 1.17 11.75 3.56
C VAL A 360 2.53 12.28 4.00
N VAL A 361 2.90 11.93 5.23
CA VAL A 361 4.16 12.13 5.97
C VAL A 361 5.40 11.51 5.25
N ILE A 362 5.35 11.49 3.92
CA ILE A 362 6.27 10.94 2.93
C ILE A 362 6.78 12.10 2.04
N ASP A 363 6.69 13.36 2.49
CA ASP A 363 7.42 14.47 1.86
C ASP A 363 8.95 14.25 1.84
N GLY A 364 9.47 13.38 2.71
CA GLY A 364 10.87 12.92 2.64
C GLY A 364 11.15 11.78 1.66
N PHE A 365 10.13 11.15 1.07
CA PHE A 365 10.28 9.94 0.24
C PHE A 365 10.05 10.21 -1.25
N LEU A 366 9.12 11.10 -1.61
CA LEU A 366 8.77 11.37 -3.02
C LEU A 366 9.71 12.39 -3.69
N GLY A 367 10.31 13.31 -2.93
CA GLY A 367 11.43 14.14 -3.39
C GLY A 367 12.79 13.43 -3.37
N SER A 368 12.81 12.13 -3.07
CA SER A 368 14.05 11.36 -2.96
C SER A 368 14.75 11.25 -4.32
N PRO A 369 16.06 11.54 -4.40
CA PRO A 369 16.90 11.26 -5.57
C PRO A 369 16.74 9.82 -6.11
N VAL A 370 16.31 8.90 -5.25
CA VAL A 370 16.07 7.50 -5.57
C VAL A 370 14.92 7.30 -6.56
N LEU A 371 13.86 8.13 -6.50
CA LEU A 371 12.75 8.04 -7.45
C LEU A 371 13.14 8.58 -8.82
N LEU A 372 13.82 9.72 -8.87
CA LEU A 372 14.40 10.27 -10.10
C LEU A 372 15.36 9.27 -10.75
N HIS A 373 16.19 8.59 -9.94
CA HIS A 373 17.08 7.53 -10.41
C HIS A 373 16.31 6.29 -10.89
N GLY A 374 15.23 5.91 -10.20
CA GLY A 374 14.37 4.80 -10.59
C GLY A 374 13.64 5.07 -11.91
N ILE A 375 13.14 6.29 -12.10
CA ILE A 375 12.56 6.77 -13.36
C ILE A 375 13.63 6.76 -14.46
N TYR A 376 14.82 7.32 -14.20
CA TYR A 376 15.93 7.29 -15.16
C TYR A 376 16.24 5.85 -15.60
N SER A 377 16.50 4.96 -14.64
CA SER A 377 16.80 3.56 -14.90
C SER A 377 15.66 2.86 -15.64
N PHE A 378 14.41 3.16 -15.27
CA PHE A 378 13.25 2.61 -15.95
C PHE A 378 13.19 3.05 -17.42
N TRP A 379 13.46 4.31 -17.74
CA TRP A 379 13.38 4.80 -19.10
C TRP A 379 14.63 4.52 -19.96
N THR A 380 15.77 4.17 -19.36
CA THR A 380 17.01 3.87 -20.11
C THR A 380 17.24 2.40 -20.43
N ILE A 381 16.45 1.48 -19.88
CA ILE A 381 16.53 0.04 -20.23
C ILE A 381 16.32 -0.16 -21.75
N GLU A 382 17.14 -1.02 -22.36
CA GLU A 382 17.05 -1.40 -23.78
C GLU A 382 15.72 -2.10 -24.08
N SER A 383 15.23 -1.98 -25.31
CA SER A 383 13.94 -2.56 -25.72
C SER A 383 13.90 -4.08 -25.53
N GLY A 384 15.01 -4.77 -25.82
CA GLY A 384 15.15 -6.22 -25.72
C GLY A 384 15.15 -6.75 -24.28
N ASP A 385 15.48 -5.91 -23.31
CA ASP A 385 15.56 -6.25 -21.88
C ASP A 385 14.29 -5.88 -21.10
N LEU A 386 13.24 -5.46 -21.81
CA LEU A 386 11.96 -5.15 -21.18
C LEU A 386 11.37 -6.41 -20.55
N PRO A 387 11.03 -6.37 -19.24
CA PRO A 387 10.32 -7.47 -18.62
C PRO A 387 8.99 -7.66 -19.35
N GLY A 388 8.69 -8.91 -19.72
CA GLY A 388 7.37 -9.22 -20.29
C GLY A 388 6.26 -8.90 -19.28
N TRP A 389 5.02 -8.80 -19.75
CA TRP A 389 3.86 -8.61 -18.87
C TRP A 389 3.84 -9.63 -17.71
N SER A 390 4.20 -10.88 -17.98
CA SER A 390 4.35 -11.92 -16.96
C SER A 390 5.41 -11.57 -15.90
N ASP A 391 6.52 -10.96 -16.28
CA ASP A 391 7.62 -10.62 -15.38
C ASP A 391 7.31 -9.39 -14.52
N LEU A 392 6.44 -8.50 -14.98
CA LEU A 392 5.92 -7.38 -14.17
C LEU A 392 4.88 -7.86 -13.16
N TRP A 393 4.02 -8.79 -13.58
CA TRP A 393 3.03 -9.37 -12.68
C TRP A 393 3.66 -10.33 -11.67
N LYS A 394 4.78 -11.00 -11.97
CA LYS A 394 5.48 -11.91 -11.04
C LYS A 394 5.78 -11.28 -9.67
N PRO A 395 6.40 -10.10 -9.55
CA PRO A 395 6.60 -9.41 -8.27
C PRO A 395 5.30 -9.08 -7.56
N PHE A 396 4.27 -8.63 -8.29
CA PHE A 396 2.97 -8.30 -7.70
C PHE A 396 2.23 -9.54 -7.21
N ILE A 397 2.15 -10.58 -8.04
CA ILE A 397 1.56 -11.87 -7.70
C ILE A 397 2.37 -12.51 -6.56
N SER A 398 3.69 -12.42 -6.58
CA SER A 398 4.56 -12.87 -5.48
C SER A 398 4.27 -12.07 -4.20
N PHE A 399 4.15 -10.74 -4.29
CA PHE A 399 3.78 -9.90 -3.15
C PHE A 399 2.41 -10.30 -2.59
N MET A 400 1.42 -10.48 -3.46
CA MET A 400 0.06 -10.84 -3.08
C MET A 400 -0.06 -12.28 -2.57
N SER A 401 0.70 -13.23 -3.11
CA SER A 401 0.64 -14.67 -2.83
C SER A 401 1.66 -15.18 -1.81
N ARG A 402 2.68 -14.39 -1.43
CA ARG A 402 3.70 -14.78 -0.45
C ARG A 402 3.03 -15.24 0.85
N GLY A 403 3.14 -16.53 1.04
CA GLY A 403 2.26 -17.44 1.78
C GLY A 403 2.38 -18.86 1.17
N THR A 404 2.72 -18.97 -0.12
CA THR A 404 3.22 -20.21 -0.73
C THR A 404 4.68 -20.03 -1.13
N ASP A 405 5.57 -20.83 -0.54
CA ASP A 405 6.98 -20.91 -0.93
C ASP A 405 7.07 -21.46 -2.37
N LEU A 406 7.10 -20.57 -3.35
CA LEU A 406 7.41 -20.89 -4.75
C LEU A 406 8.81 -21.51 -4.92
N SER A 407 9.65 -21.49 -3.87
CA SER A 407 10.94 -22.17 -3.84
C SER A 407 10.82 -23.70 -3.78
N SER A 408 9.70 -24.23 -3.29
CA SER A 408 9.48 -25.69 -3.20
C SER A 408 9.08 -26.34 -4.52
N GLY A 409 8.69 -25.52 -5.52
CA GLY A 409 8.21 -25.96 -6.83
C GLY A 409 9.20 -25.81 -7.98
N ALA A 410 10.42 -25.33 -7.72
CA ALA A 410 11.50 -25.47 -8.70
C ALA A 410 11.76 -26.96 -8.87
N ALA A 411 11.14 -27.53 -9.92
CA ALA A 411 11.31 -28.91 -10.32
C ALA A 411 12.79 -29.25 -10.23
N ARG A 412 13.15 -30.14 -9.30
CA ARG A 412 14.42 -30.85 -9.37
C ARG A 412 14.46 -31.42 -10.77
N THR A 413 15.29 -30.85 -11.62
CA THR A 413 15.61 -31.41 -12.93
C THR A 413 15.98 -32.86 -12.69
N PRO A 414 15.29 -33.84 -13.28
CA PRO A 414 15.65 -35.24 -13.17
C PRO A 414 16.91 -35.45 -14.03
N GLY A 415 18.06 -35.04 -13.50
CA GLY A 415 19.30 -34.94 -14.25
C GLY A 415 20.50 -34.80 -13.33
N GLY A 416 20.68 -35.77 -12.44
CA GLY A 416 21.78 -35.79 -11.48
C GLY A 416 21.86 -37.11 -10.75
N ARG A 417 21.81 -38.23 -11.49
CA ARG A 417 22.05 -39.58 -10.98
C ARG A 417 23.00 -40.31 -11.90
N LEU A 418 24.24 -39.85 -11.95
CA LEU A 418 25.38 -40.55 -12.53
C LEU A 418 26.60 -40.05 -11.75
N GLU A 419 27.41 -40.98 -11.25
CA GLU A 419 28.72 -40.76 -10.61
C GLU A 419 28.78 -40.75 -9.06
N GLU A 420 28.24 -41.78 -8.39
CA GLU A 420 28.77 -42.15 -7.06
C GLU A 420 28.59 -43.67 -6.81
N LYS A 421 29.11 -44.49 -7.72
CA LYS A 421 29.25 -45.94 -7.52
C LYS A 421 30.47 -46.45 -8.29
N LYS A 422 31.65 -45.99 -7.91
CA LYS A 422 32.92 -46.55 -8.42
C LYS A 422 34.08 -46.33 -7.44
N GLN A 423 33.94 -46.83 -6.20
CA GLN A 423 35.08 -47.02 -5.30
C GLN A 423 34.71 -47.98 -4.17
N ALA A 424 34.59 -49.26 -4.54
CA ALA A 424 34.68 -50.36 -3.61
C ALA A 424 35.17 -51.59 -4.38
N SER A 425 36.46 -51.60 -4.71
CA SER A 425 37.16 -52.80 -5.15
C SER A 425 38.62 -52.77 -4.67
N ILE A 426 38.86 -53.55 -3.60
CA ILE A 426 39.99 -54.50 -3.40
C ILE A 426 41.34 -53.88 -2.96
N PRO A 427 42.12 -54.52 -2.07
CA PRO A 427 42.15 -55.96 -1.74
C PRO A 427 41.58 -56.40 -0.40
#